data_AF-A0A8T4G6G5-F1
#
_entry.id   AF-A0A8T4G6G5-F1
#
_cell.length_a   1.000
_cell.length_b   1.000
_cell.length_c   1.000
_cell.angle_alpha   90.00
_cell.angle_beta   90.00
_cell.angle_gamma   90.00
#
_symmetry.space_group_name_H-M   'P 1'
#
loop_
_entity.id
_entity.type
_entity.pdbx_description
1 polymer ?
#
loop_
_entity_poly.entity_id
_entity_poly.type
_entity_poly.pdbx_seq_one_letter_code
_entity_poly.pdbx_strand_id
1 'polypeptide(L)'
;MIWTYRALNNPAARRKWLIFVLLIIAAGFGFTAYKIATGAELGKSLIVAAFFAFFVSLYAIITLGKPRHYYIEGDYVYYKPFKTNLKKIKGFEVDEEKKVIRLKGAGIFSVRTLYFDNHDDLRQAVRRLERIVEK
;
A
#
# COMPACT_ATOMS: atom_id res chain seq x y z
N MET A 1 12.87 15.27 5.59
CA MET A 1 13.40 13.90 5.76
C MET A 1 12.80 13.06 4.64
N ILE A 2 13.64 12.34 3.90
CA ILE A 2 13.20 11.39 2.87
C ILE A 2 13.51 9.99 3.38
N TRP A 3 12.61 9.05 3.16
CA TRP A 3 12.89 7.63 3.39
C TRP A 3 12.24 6.80 2.31
N THR A 4 12.76 5.58 2.17
CA THR A 4 12.31 4.62 1.18
C THR A 4 11.79 3.40 1.88
N TYR A 5 10.72 2.81 1.38
CA TYR A 5 10.25 1.52 1.83
C TYR A 5 9.91 0.61 0.65
N ARG A 6 9.98 -0.69 0.86
CA ARG A 6 9.46 -1.70 -0.07
C ARG A 6 8.28 -2.39 0.58
N ALA A 7 7.20 -2.57 -0.17
CA ALA A 7 6.01 -3.23 0.37
C ALA A 7 6.31 -4.67 0.82
N LEU A 8 7.29 -5.35 0.21
CA LEU A 8 7.77 -6.67 0.61
C LEU A 8 8.33 -6.70 2.05
N ASN A 9 9.04 -5.65 2.46
CA ASN A 9 9.77 -5.57 3.73
C ASN A 9 8.88 -5.14 4.91
N ASN A 10 7.72 -4.54 4.62
CA ASN A 10 6.78 -4.10 5.64
C ASN A 10 5.56 -5.03 5.69
N PRO A 11 5.30 -5.74 6.82
CA PRO A 11 4.26 -6.76 6.89
C PRO A 11 2.86 -6.18 6.68
N ALA A 12 2.59 -4.96 7.15
CA ALA A 12 1.30 -4.30 6.97
C ALA A 12 1.07 -3.89 5.51
N ALA A 13 2.08 -3.34 4.85
CA ALA A 13 2.00 -3.01 3.42
C ALA A 13 1.84 -4.27 2.57
N ARG A 14 2.63 -5.31 2.85
CA ARG A 14 2.58 -6.61 2.16
C ARG A 14 1.19 -7.21 2.23
N ARG A 15 0.59 -7.28 3.42
CA ARG A 15 -0.76 -7.85 3.61
C ARG A 15 -1.81 -7.08 2.80
N LYS A 16 -1.76 -5.74 2.79
CA LYS A 16 -2.70 -4.93 1.99
C LYS A 16 -2.58 -5.23 0.50
N TRP A 17 -1.35 -5.30 -0.03
CA TRP A 17 -1.12 -5.63 -1.44
C TRP A 17 -1.55 -7.05 -1.79
N LEU A 18 -1.27 -8.04 -0.93
CA LEU A 18 -1.71 -9.42 -1.16
C LEU A 18 -3.23 -9.54 -1.19
N ILE A 19 -3.94 -8.86 -0.28
CA ILE A 19 -5.41 -8.83 -0.29
C ILE A 19 -5.92 -8.21 -1.59
N PHE A 20 -5.35 -7.08 -2.01
CA PHE A 20 -5.73 -6.41 -3.25
C PHE A 20 -5.54 -7.32 -4.49
N VAL A 21 -4.40 -8.01 -4.57
CA VAL A 21 -4.09 -8.96 -5.65
C VAL A 21 -5.06 -10.14 -5.62
N LEU A 22 -5.35 -10.70 -4.44
CA LEU A 22 -6.29 -11.80 -4.29
C LEU A 22 -7.71 -11.41 -4.74
N LEU A 23 -8.16 -10.18 -4.42
CA LEU A 23 -9.45 -9.67 -4.88
C LEU A 23 -9.52 -9.55 -6.41
N ILE A 24 -8.44 -9.09 -7.06
CA ILE A 24 -8.37 -9.02 -8.53
C ILE A 24 -8.45 -10.42 -9.15
N ILE A 25 -7.68 -11.36 -8.61
CA ILE A 25 -7.70 -12.75 -9.08
C ILE A 25 -9.10 -13.35 -8.90
N ALA A 26 -9.71 -13.17 -7.73
CA ALA A 26 -11.07 -13.65 -7.45
C ALA A 26 -12.10 -13.06 -8.42
N ALA A 27 -12.02 -11.76 -8.73
CA ALA A 27 -12.89 -11.13 -9.73
C ALA A 27 -12.71 -11.73 -11.13
N GLY A 28 -11.46 -11.99 -11.55
CA GLY A 28 -11.16 -12.64 -12.83
C GLY A 28 -11.71 -14.06 -12.94
N PHE A 29 -11.58 -14.85 -11.87
CA PHE A 29 -12.17 -16.19 -11.80
C PHE A 29 -13.70 -16.14 -11.74
N GLY A 30 -14.29 -15.19 -11.02
CA GLY A 30 -15.74 -14.98 -11.00
C GLY A 30 -16.30 -14.65 -12.39
N PHE A 31 -15.62 -13.78 -13.14
CA PHE A 31 -15.99 -13.48 -14.52
C PHE A 31 -15.84 -14.70 -15.45
N THR A 32 -14.78 -15.50 -15.26
CA THR A 32 -14.59 -16.75 -16.01
C THR A 32 -15.72 -17.74 -15.75
N ALA A 33 -16.11 -17.91 -14.49
CA ALA A 33 -17.22 -18.79 -14.09
C ALA A 33 -18.55 -18.32 -14.73
N TYR A 34 -18.82 -17.01 -14.72
CA TYR A 34 -19.98 -16.44 -15.41
C TYR A 34 -19.97 -16.77 -16.92
N LYS A 35 -18.82 -16.60 -17.60
CA LYS A 35 -18.71 -16.93 -19.03
C LYS A 35 -19.00 -18.40 -19.32
N ILE A 36 -18.45 -19.30 -18.51
CA ILE A 36 -18.68 -20.75 -18.65
C ILE A 36 -20.18 -21.07 -18.46
N ALA A 37 -20.82 -20.47 -17.45
CA ALA A 37 -22.25 -20.65 -17.20
C ALA A 37 -23.12 -20.16 -18.37
N THR A 38 -22.68 -19.14 -19.11
CA THR A 38 -23.36 -18.63 -20.31
C THR A 38 -23.03 -19.40 -21.60
N GLY A 39 -22.32 -20.54 -21.52
CA GLY A 39 -22.04 -21.42 -22.65
C GLY A 39 -20.66 -21.27 -23.28
N ALA A 40 -19.71 -20.57 -22.64
CA ALA A 40 -18.34 -20.52 -23.13
C ALA A 40 -17.62 -21.87 -22.95
N GLU A 41 -16.71 -22.19 -23.88
CA GLU A 41 -15.92 -23.42 -23.84
C GLU A 41 -15.03 -23.46 -22.58
N LEU A 42 -15.16 -24.53 -21.79
CA LEU A 42 -14.49 -24.70 -20.50
C LEU A 42 -12.97 -24.62 -20.61
N GLY A 43 -12.38 -25.41 -21.52
CA GLY A 43 -10.93 -25.49 -21.68
C GLY A 43 -10.29 -24.14 -22.01
N LYS A 44 -10.80 -23.46 -23.04
CA LYS A 44 -10.32 -22.12 -23.43
C LYS A 44 -10.50 -21.09 -22.32
N SER A 45 -11.62 -21.13 -21.61
CA SER A 45 -11.91 -20.18 -20.52
C SER A 45 -10.93 -20.36 -19.35
N LEU A 46 -10.63 -21.60 -18.97
CA LEU A 46 -9.65 -21.90 -17.92
C LEU A 46 -8.22 -21.51 -18.32
N ILE A 47 -7.83 -21.73 -19.57
CA ILE A 47 -6.51 -21.31 -20.08
C ILE A 47 -6.37 -19.78 -19.97
N VAL A 48 -7.37 -19.02 -20.40
CA VAL A 48 -7.36 -17.55 -20.30
C VAL A 48 -7.30 -17.09 -18.83
N ALA A 49 -8.06 -17.72 -17.94
CA ALA A 49 -8.02 -17.41 -16.51
C ALA A 49 -6.66 -17.70 -15.88
N ALA A 50 -6.01 -18.80 -16.28
CA ALA A 50 -4.67 -19.14 -15.82
C ALA A 50 -3.63 -18.10 -16.26
N PHE A 51 -3.65 -17.69 -17.54
CA PHE A 51 -2.78 -16.60 -18.01
C PHE A 51 -3.05 -15.29 -17.27
N PHE A 52 -4.32 -14.92 -17.08
CA PHE A 52 -4.69 -13.74 -16.31
C PHE A 52 -4.09 -13.77 -14.90
N ALA A 53 -4.29 -14.87 -14.15
CA ALA A 53 -3.75 -15.02 -12.81
C ALA A 53 -2.22 -14.97 -12.80
N PHE A 54 -1.56 -15.57 -13.79
CA PHE A 54 -0.11 -15.51 -13.97
C PHE A 54 0.39 -14.07 -14.16
N PHE A 55 -0.20 -13.31 -15.10
CA PHE A 55 0.19 -11.91 -15.34
C PHE A 55 -0.04 -11.02 -14.11
N VAL A 56 -1.17 -11.18 -13.44
CA VAL A 56 -1.47 -10.44 -12.20
C VAL A 56 -0.45 -10.77 -11.11
N SER A 57 -0.06 -12.04 -10.99
CA SER A 57 0.96 -12.48 -10.02
C SER A 57 2.35 -11.93 -10.33
N LEU A 58 2.78 -11.95 -11.60
CA LEU A 58 4.05 -11.33 -12.02
C LEU A 58 4.07 -9.83 -11.72
N TYR A 59 2.99 -9.13 -12.07
CA TYR A 59 2.85 -7.70 -11.78
C TYR A 59 2.90 -7.42 -10.27
N ALA A 60 2.27 -8.26 -9.46
CA ALA A 60 2.29 -8.15 -8.01
C ALA A 60 3.71 -8.29 -7.45
N ILE A 61 4.49 -9.27 -7.93
CA ILE A 61 5.89 -9.48 -7.50
C ILE A 61 6.73 -8.23 -7.79
N ILE A 62 6.66 -7.71 -9.02
CA ILE A 62 7.38 -6.49 -9.44
C ILE A 62 6.96 -5.30 -8.56
N THR A 63 5.65 -5.14 -8.34
CA THR A 63 5.10 -4.01 -7.58
C THR A 63 5.44 -4.07 -6.09
N LEU A 64 5.50 -5.27 -5.49
CA LEU A 64 5.90 -5.45 -4.11
C LEU A 64 7.38 -5.12 -3.88
N GLY A 65 8.24 -5.45 -4.84
CA GLY A 65 9.68 -5.16 -4.81
C GLY A 65 10.04 -3.71 -5.11
N LYS A 66 9.17 -2.97 -5.81
CA LYS A 66 9.45 -1.57 -6.21
C LYS A 66 9.64 -0.66 -4.98
N PRO A 67 10.76 0.10 -4.90
CA PRO A 67 10.96 1.08 -3.85
C PRO A 67 9.95 2.22 -3.97
N ARG A 68 9.48 2.68 -2.82
CA ARG A 68 8.51 3.77 -2.69
C ARG A 68 9.10 4.82 -1.76
N HIS A 69 9.02 6.08 -2.17
CA HIS A 69 9.63 7.18 -1.44
C HIS A 69 8.56 8.02 -0.75
N TYR A 70 8.76 8.23 0.55
CA TYR A 70 8.06 9.23 1.32
C TYR A 70 9.02 10.36 1.63
N TYR A 71 8.52 11.58 1.72
CA TYR A 71 9.30 12.68 2.26
C TYR A 71 8.44 13.66 3.05
N ILE A 72 9.03 14.21 4.11
CA ILE A 72 8.50 15.32 4.89
C ILE A 72 9.27 16.58 4.50
N GLU A 73 8.53 17.59 4.05
CA GLU A 73 9.01 18.91 3.65
C GLU A 73 8.12 19.98 4.29
N GLY A 74 8.73 20.82 5.13
CA GLY A 74 7.99 21.77 5.98
C GLY A 74 6.93 21.05 6.82
N ASP A 75 5.69 21.52 6.70
CA ASP A 75 4.52 20.99 7.40
C ASP A 75 3.79 19.89 6.61
N TYR A 76 4.38 19.36 5.53
CA TYR A 76 3.71 18.39 4.66
C TYR A 76 4.47 17.07 4.60
N VAL A 77 3.71 15.98 4.55
CA VAL A 77 4.23 14.66 4.15
C VAL A 77 3.69 14.29 2.77
N TYR A 78 4.56 13.76 1.94
CA TYR A 78 4.29 13.46 0.54
C TYR A 78 4.50 11.98 0.23
N TYR A 79 3.60 11.46 -0.58
CA TYR A 79 3.69 10.17 -1.25
C TYR A 79 2.93 10.27 -2.56
N LYS A 80 3.64 10.51 -3.66
CA LYS A 80 3.01 10.85 -4.95
C LYS A 80 1.89 9.86 -5.32
N PRO A 81 0.70 10.35 -5.69
CA PRO A 81 0.30 11.76 -5.86
C PRO A 81 -0.25 12.45 -4.59
N PHE A 82 -0.32 11.74 -3.46
CA PHE A 82 -0.94 12.21 -2.22
C PHE A 82 -0.02 13.12 -1.40
N LYS A 83 -0.62 14.07 -0.69
CA LYS A 83 0.03 14.90 0.32
C LYS A 83 -0.86 15.10 1.53
N THR A 84 -0.27 15.22 2.71
CA THR A 84 -0.99 15.52 3.96
C THR A 84 -0.33 16.69 4.66
N ASN A 85 -1.12 17.67 5.08
CA ASN A 85 -0.66 18.74 5.97
C ASN A 85 -0.64 18.22 7.42
N LEU A 86 0.54 18.14 8.00
CA LEU A 86 0.81 17.63 9.34
C LEU A 86 0.31 18.55 10.46
N LYS A 87 0.00 19.83 10.19
CA LYS A 87 -0.66 20.71 11.17
C LYS A 87 -2.18 20.48 11.26
N LYS A 88 -2.77 19.84 10.25
CA LYS A 88 -4.22 19.58 10.20
C LYS A 88 -4.61 18.19 10.71
N ILE A 89 -3.64 17.35 11.05
CA ILE A 89 -3.92 16.03 11.61
C ILE A 89 -4.26 16.17 13.09
N LYS A 90 -5.11 15.28 13.61
CA LYS A 90 -5.49 15.26 15.04
C LYS A 90 -4.43 14.62 15.94
N GLY A 91 -3.38 14.07 15.33
CA GLY A 91 -2.34 13.26 15.98
C GLY A 91 -1.94 12.08 15.11
N PHE A 92 -1.13 11.19 15.67
CA PHE A 92 -0.66 9.98 14.98
C PHE A 92 -0.53 8.81 15.96
N GLU A 93 -0.56 7.59 15.43
CA GLU A 93 -0.30 6.35 16.16
C GLU A 93 0.92 5.66 15.57
N VAL A 94 1.77 5.12 16.42
CA VAL A 94 2.98 4.39 16.02
C VAL A 94 2.77 2.91 16.34
N ASP A 95 2.92 2.06 15.34
CA ASP A 95 2.97 0.59 15.47
C ASP A 95 4.42 0.18 15.17
N GLU A 96 5.25 0.05 16.21
CA GLU A 96 6.67 -0.27 16.05
C GLU A 96 6.89 -1.68 15.47
N GLU A 97 6.07 -2.64 15.89
CA GLU A 97 6.14 -4.03 15.43
C GLU A 97 5.94 -4.12 13.91
N LYS A 98 4.93 -3.40 13.40
CA LYS A 98 4.66 -3.36 11.95
C LYS A 98 5.45 -2.28 11.22
N LYS A 99 6.22 -1.45 11.93
CA LYS A 99 6.97 -0.31 11.38
C LYS A 99 6.07 0.65 10.60
N VAL A 100 4.98 1.08 11.22
CA VAL A 100 3.95 1.92 10.59
C VAL A 100 3.61 3.11 11.49
N ILE A 101 3.40 4.27 10.87
CA ILE A 101 2.79 5.43 11.51
C ILE A 101 1.44 5.71 10.84
N ARG A 102 0.36 5.83 11.61
CA ARG A 102 -0.98 6.17 11.12
C ARG A 102 -1.30 7.60 11.51
N LEU A 103 -1.64 8.44 10.52
CA LEU A 103 -2.02 9.84 10.74
C LEU A 103 -3.54 9.93 10.95
N LYS A 104 -3.96 10.50 12.09
CA LYS A 104 -5.39 10.64 12.45
C LYS A 104 -5.99 11.91 11.84
N GLY A 105 -7.22 11.81 11.35
CA GLY A 105 -7.94 12.96 10.77
C GLY A 105 -7.46 13.38 9.38
N ALA A 106 -6.64 12.56 8.72
CA ALA A 106 -6.19 12.81 7.37
C ALA A 106 -7.31 12.50 6.33
N GLY A 107 -7.54 13.42 5.39
CA GLY A 107 -8.60 13.34 4.36
C GLY A 107 -8.52 12.14 3.41
N ILE A 108 -9.50 11.98 2.51
CA ILE A 108 -9.60 10.82 1.59
C ILE A 108 -8.42 10.78 0.61
N PHE A 109 -8.00 11.92 0.07
CA PHE A 109 -6.87 12.06 -0.86
C PHE A 109 -5.56 12.44 -0.17
N SER A 110 -5.35 11.93 1.05
CA SER A 110 -4.18 12.27 1.85
C SER A 110 -3.41 11.02 2.24
N VAL A 111 -2.12 11.20 2.52
CA VAL A 111 -1.28 10.18 3.14
C VAL A 111 -1.80 9.91 4.55
N ARG A 112 -2.42 8.74 4.74
CA ARG A 112 -2.97 8.29 6.05
C ARG A 112 -2.04 7.36 6.80
N THR A 113 -1.14 6.69 6.09
CA THR A 113 -0.28 5.66 6.66
C THR A 113 1.10 5.78 6.04
N LEU A 114 2.10 5.90 6.91
CA LEU A 114 3.51 5.91 6.56
C LEU A 114 4.09 4.55 6.88
N TYR A 115 4.84 3.98 5.94
CA TYR A 115 5.47 2.67 6.09
C TYR A 115 6.99 2.84 6.10
N PHE A 116 7.65 1.98 6.86
CA PHE A 116 9.10 2.01 7.05
C PHE A 116 9.67 0.60 6.92
N ASP A 117 10.91 0.50 6.41
CA ASP A 117 11.64 -0.77 6.30
C ASP A 117 12.47 -1.06 7.57
N ASN A 118 12.99 -0.02 8.22
CA ASN A 118 13.84 -0.12 9.42
C ASN A 118 13.28 0.74 10.57
N HIS A 119 13.74 0.45 11.80
CA HIS A 119 13.29 1.17 13.00
C HIS A 119 13.92 2.57 13.14
N ASP A 120 15.08 2.80 12.53
CA ASP A 120 15.77 4.08 12.64
C ASP A 120 15.02 5.19 11.89
N ASP A 121 14.58 4.90 10.67
CA ASP A 121 13.73 5.79 9.87
C ASP A 121 12.39 6.03 10.57
N LEU A 122 11.81 4.98 11.16
CA LEU A 122 10.59 5.10 11.96
C LEU A 122 10.79 6.09 13.12
N ARG A 123 11.82 5.89 13.93
CA ARG A 123 12.13 6.74 15.09
C ARG A 123 12.44 8.18 14.68
N GLN A 124 13.19 8.37 13.59
CA GLN A 124 13.48 9.70 13.06
C GLN A 124 12.21 10.41 12.58
N ALA A 125 11.31 9.69 11.92
CA ALA A 125 10.04 10.25 11.47
C ALA A 125 9.12 10.60 12.66
N VAL A 126 9.07 9.77 13.70
CA VAL A 126 8.33 10.06 14.94
C VAL A 126 8.83 11.37 15.57
N ARG A 127 10.15 11.51 15.81
CA ARG A 127 10.74 12.74 16.37
C ARG A 127 10.49 13.99 15.52
N ARG A 128 10.33 13.83 14.20
CA ARG A 128 9.99 14.92 13.28
C ARG A 128 8.50 15.27 13.37
N LEU A 129 7.63 14.28 13.46
CA LEU A 129 6.19 14.46 13.61
C LEU A 129 5.84 15.12 14.95
N GLU A 130 6.42 14.66 16.06
CA GLU A 130 6.25 15.27 17.40
C GLU A 130 6.55 16.76 17.36
N ARG A 131 7.71 17.14 16.80
CA ARG A 131 8.12 18.55 16.66
C ARG A 131 7.21 19.43 15.81
N ILE A 132 6.43 18.83 14.90
CA ILE A 132 5.51 19.57 14.01
C ILE A 132 4.11 19.63 14.60
N VAL A 133 3.68 18.58 15.31
CA VAL A 133 2.32 18.43 15.86
C VAL A 133 2.19 19.07 17.25
N GLU A 134 3.25 19.09 18.06
CA GLU A 134 3.28 19.77 19.38
C GLU A 134 3.50 21.29 19.26
N LYS A 135 3.77 21.80 18.07
CA LYS A 135 3.84 23.24 17.77
C LYS A 135 2.51 23.76 17.24
#